data_AF-A0A1C6YLW6-F1
#
_entry.id   AF-A0A1C6YLW6-F1
#
_cell.length_a   1.000
_cell.length_b   1.000
_cell.length_c   1.000
_cell.angle_alpha   90.00
_cell.angle_beta   90.00
_cell.angle_gamma   90.00
#
_symmetry.space_group_name_H-M   'P 1'
#
loop_
_entity.id
_entity.type
_entity.pdbx_description
1 polymer ?
#
loop_
_entity_poly.entity_id
_entity_poly.type
_entity_poly.pdbx_seq_one_letter_code
_entity_poly.pdbx_strand_id
1 'polypeptide(L)'
;MINDIILINKENIKTPSEKKNVPKIDEIKLRIYACQLLQEAGIILKRKAVTIATSQVLFHRFYFKKSLTDFDVKIIAPSSLYLACKLEENFCSVYKIINTFYFLYKYEELKSKHYYFDVKNIKIDHFKIDVESQEYKDMKVEIFTYELLILKDIGFLIHKINQHPHSFLLPYIHSLFNNLNQFDNEMTKKLAQISWGFLNDSMRTTLCCEYQPRCIAVASIFLAAYKLNIPLIKETNWFKLFDVDYDDIKKICIRILQLYKIGRCHYINILAKEK
;
A
#
# COMPACT_ATOMS: atom_id res chain seq x y z
N MET A 1 -9.98 15.40 -20.18
CA MET A 1 -8.70 15.22 -19.46
C MET A 1 -8.85 15.60 -17.98
N ILE A 2 -9.69 14.90 -17.20
CA ILE A 2 -10.10 15.35 -15.84
C ILE A 2 -9.72 14.40 -14.69
N ASN A 3 -9.18 13.20 -14.95
CA ASN A 3 -9.03 12.18 -13.91
C ASN A 3 -7.62 11.64 -13.68
N ASP A 4 -6.58 12.26 -14.23
CA ASP A 4 -5.24 11.71 -14.04
C ASP A 4 -4.68 12.12 -12.67
N ILE A 5 -4.35 11.08 -11.89
CA ILE A 5 -3.62 11.22 -10.64
C ILE A 5 -2.32 11.96 -10.93
N ILE A 6 -1.91 12.89 -10.05
CA ILE A 6 -0.56 13.47 -10.12
C ILE A 6 0.43 12.36 -9.79
N LEU A 7 1.10 11.87 -10.83
CA LEU A 7 2.16 10.88 -10.75
C LEU A 7 3.50 11.57 -10.52
N ILE A 8 4.40 10.81 -9.94
CA ILE A 8 5.78 11.21 -9.75
C ILE A 8 6.52 10.93 -11.05
N ASN A 9 7.25 11.93 -11.54
CA ASN A 9 7.94 11.82 -12.81
C ASN A 9 8.90 10.61 -12.77
N LYS A 10 8.78 9.72 -13.77
CA LYS A 10 9.61 8.52 -13.92
C LYS A 10 11.08 8.87 -14.19
N GLU A 11 11.37 10.09 -14.63
CA GLU A 11 12.72 10.59 -14.92
C GLU A 11 13.48 10.98 -13.64
N ASN A 12 14.29 10.06 -13.14
CA ASN A 12 15.47 10.31 -12.28
C ASN A 12 15.32 11.24 -11.06
N ILE A 13 14.15 11.25 -10.40
CA ILE A 13 14.04 11.91 -9.11
C ILE A 13 14.58 10.96 -8.04
N LYS A 14 15.83 11.20 -7.61
CA LYS A 14 16.35 10.62 -6.36
C LYS A 14 15.39 10.94 -5.23
N THR A 15 14.97 9.93 -4.48
CA THR A 15 14.09 10.15 -3.32
C THR A 15 14.79 11.05 -2.29
N PRO A 16 14.06 11.78 -1.43
CA PRO A 16 14.67 12.54 -0.35
C PRO A 16 15.58 11.69 0.55
N SER A 17 15.22 10.43 0.77
CA SER A 17 16.03 9.44 1.50
C SER A 17 17.32 9.11 0.75
N GLU A 18 17.27 8.88 -0.57
CA GLU A 18 18.46 8.68 -1.40
C GLU A 18 19.40 9.89 -1.37
N LYS A 19 18.85 11.11 -1.39
CA LYS A 19 19.64 12.35 -1.28
C LYS A 19 20.37 12.44 0.07
N LYS A 20 19.85 11.77 1.10
CA LYS A 20 20.48 11.62 2.43
C LYS A 20 21.30 10.32 2.56
N ASN A 21 21.68 9.70 1.44
CA ASN A 21 22.51 8.49 1.36
C ASN A 21 21.89 7.22 1.99
N VAL A 22 20.55 7.16 2.11
CA VAL A 22 19.88 5.90 2.49
C VAL A 22 20.00 4.91 1.33
N PRO A 23 20.48 3.67 1.56
CA PRO A 23 20.51 2.65 0.53
C PRO A 23 19.12 2.36 -0.03
N LYS A 24 18.98 2.28 -1.36
CA LYS A 24 17.71 1.98 -2.04
C LYS A 24 17.00 0.74 -1.48
N ILE A 25 17.78 -0.28 -1.17
CA ILE A 25 17.26 -1.55 -0.64
C ILE A 25 16.61 -1.37 0.73
N ASP A 26 17.17 -0.52 1.59
CA ASP A 26 16.66 -0.28 2.94
C ASP A 26 15.41 0.59 2.89
N GLU A 27 15.39 1.60 2.00
CA GLU A 27 14.18 2.37 1.73
C GLU A 27 13.04 1.48 1.21
N ILE A 28 13.32 0.57 0.27
CA ILE A 28 12.33 -0.39 -0.24
C ILE A 28 11.82 -1.29 0.89
N LYS A 29 12.72 -1.87 1.70
CA LYS A 29 12.35 -2.74 2.82
C LYS A 29 11.50 -2.02 3.86
N LEU A 30 11.85 -0.79 4.23
CA LEU A 30 11.10 0.02 5.18
C LEU A 30 9.71 0.38 4.68
N ARG A 31 9.58 0.71 3.39
CA ARG A 31 8.27 0.96 2.77
C ARG A 31 7.40 -0.32 2.76
N ILE A 32 7.98 -1.46 2.38
CA ILE A 32 7.27 -2.75 2.40
C ILE A 32 6.84 -3.13 3.83
N TYR A 33 7.72 -2.91 4.80
CA TYR A 33 7.45 -3.11 6.23
C TYR A 33 6.26 -2.27 6.71
N ALA A 34 6.27 -0.97 6.43
CA ALA A 34 5.19 -0.08 6.82
C ALA A 34 3.85 -0.44 6.15
N CYS A 35 3.87 -0.79 4.86
CA CYS A 35 2.66 -1.24 4.16
C CYS A 35 2.12 -2.56 4.73
N GLN A 36 2.98 -3.43 5.23
CA GLN A 36 2.56 -4.62 5.97
C GLN A 36 1.89 -4.26 7.30
N LEU A 37 2.47 -3.33 8.08
CA LEU A 37 1.86 -2.84 9.31
C LEU A 37 0.47 -2.22 9.05
N LEU A 38 0.34 -1.39 8.03
CA LEU A 38 -0.93 -0.80 7.61
C LEU A 38 -1.98 -1.86 7.29
N GLN A 39 -1.58 -2.91 6.57
CA GLN A 39 -2.45 -4.03 6.22
C GLN A 39 -2.89 -4.82 7.46
N GLU A 40 -1.95 -5.20 8.33
CA GLU A 40 -2.23 -5.94 9.56
C GLU A 40 -3.12 -5.12 10.51
N ALA A 41 -2.81 -3.83 10.71
CA ALA A 41 -3.61 -2.92 11.52
C ALA A 41 -5.02 -2.75 10.94
N GLY A 42 -5.15 -2.57 9.63
CA GLY A 42 -6.44 -2.45 8.95
C GLY A 42 -7.33 -3.68 9.14
N ILE A 43 -6.76 -4.88 9.08
CA ILE A 43 -7.48 -6.14 9.35
C ILE A 43 -7.94 -6.21 10.81
N ILE A 44 -7.04 -5.94 11.77
CA ILE A 44 -7.36 -5.95 13.21
C ILE A 44 -8.47 -4.95 13.54
N LEU A 45 -8.39 -3.76 12.97
CA LEU A 45 -9.38 -2.69 13.15
C LEU A 45 -10.66 -2.90 12.33
N LYS A 46 -10.73 -3.98 11.51
CA LYS A 46 -11.84 -4.28 10.60
C LYS A 46 -12.17 -3.09 9.68
N ARG A 47 -11.16 -2.45 9.10
CA ARG A 47 -11.33 -1.35 8.13
C ARG A 47 -11.57 -1.92 6.73
N LYS A 48 -12.28 -1.16 5.89
CA LYS A 48 -12.50 -1.50 4.48
C LYS A 48 -11.16 -1.55 3.75
N ALA A 49 -11.03 -2.45 2.76
CA ALA A 49 -9.81 -2.59 1.96
C ALA A 49 -9.40 -1.27 1.26
N VAL A 50 -10.38 -0.48 0.82
CA VAL A 50 -10.17 0.84 0.22
C VAL A 50 -9.45 1.78 1.19
N THR A 51 -9.86 1.81 2.47
CA THR A 51 -9.18 2.63 3.50
C THR A 51 -7.73 2.23 3.71
N ILE A 52 -7.43 0.93 3.63
CA ILE A 52 -6.06 0.42 3.74
C ILE A 52 -5.24 0.85 2.51
N ALA A 53 -5.79 0.70 1.31
CA ALA A 53 -5.17 1.17 0.06
C ALA A 53 -4.87 2.68 0.12
N THR A 54 -5.83 3.51 0.55
CA THR A 54 -5.64 4.96 0.73
C THR A 54 -4.51 5.26 1.70
N SER A 55 -4.43 4.55 2.83
CA SER A 55 -3.33 4.77 3.79
C SER A 55 -1.95 4.42 3.21
N GLN A 56 -1.85 3.36 2.39
CA GLN A 56 -0.60 2.99 1.71
C GLN A 56 -0.20 4.04 0.66
N VAL A 57 -1.16 4.58 -0.12
CA VAL A 57 -0.89 5.65 -1.09
C VAL A 57 -0.41 6.92 -0.38
N LEU A 58 -1.09 7.35 0.69
CA LEU A 58 -0.69 8.52 1.48
C LEU A 58 0.72 8.34 2.03
N PHE A 59 1.00 7.17 2.62
CA PHE A 59 2.32 6.82 3.14
C PHE A 59 3.40 6.88 2.05
N HIS A 60 3.18 6.25 0.89
CA HIS A 60 4.18 6.25 -0.18
C HIS A 60 4.45 7.67 -0.68
N ARG A 61 3.40 8.46 -0.93
CA ARG A 61 3.48 9.85 -1.41
C ARG A 61 4.24 10.75 -0.45
N PHE A 62 4.00 10.60 0.86
CA PHE A 62 4.71 11.37 1.88
C PHE A 62 6.23 11.21 1.75
N TYR A 63 6.72 9.98 1.63
CA TYR A 63 8.16 9.70 1.50
C TYR A 63 8.74 9.96 0.11
N PHE A 64 7.95 10.44 -0.85
CA PHE A 64 8.52 11.04 -2.06
C PHE A 64 8.83 12.53 -1.88
N LYS A 65 8.30 13.17 -0.82
CA LYS A 65 8.61 14.55 -0.44
C LYS A 65 9.49 14.65 0.81
N LYS A 66 9.41 13.68 1.71
CA LYS A 66 10.15 13.61 2.98
C LYS A 66 11.11 12.42 3.03
N SER A 67 12.13 12.51 3.88
CA SER A 67 13.11 11.44 4.08
C SER A 67 12.70 10.51 5.21
N LEU A 68 12.99 9.21 5.04
CA LEU A 68 12.87 8.20 6.10
C LEU A 68 13.83 8.41 7.28
N THR A 69 14.87 9.24 7.09
CA THR A 69 15.80 9.61 8.17
C THR A 69 15.20 10.63 9.13
N ASP A 70 14.22 11.41 8.67
CA ASP A 70 13.66 12.55 9.40
C ASP A 70 12.32 12.21 10.05
N PHE A 71 11.59 11.29 9.43
CA PHE A 71 10.26 10.87 9.86
C PHE A 71 10.24 9.35 9.96
N ASP A 72 9.90 8.82 11.14
CA ASP A 72 9.86 7.38 11.37
C ASP A 72 8.64 6.75 10.67
N VAL A 73 8.85 5.65 9.95
CA VAL A 73 7.77 4.83 9.40
C VAL A 73 6.80 4.34 10.47
N LYS A 74 7.27 4.12 11.71
CA LYS A 74 6.43 3.69 12.83
C LYS A 74 5.39 4.74 13.17
N ILE A 75 5.66 6.04 13.10
CA ILE A 75 4.64 7.05 13.40
C ILE A 75 3.87 7.52 12.16
N ILE A 76 4.52 7.55 10.99
CA ILE A 76 3.86 7.97 9.75
C ILE A 76 2.81 6.96 9.29
N ALA A 77 3.01 5.66 9.51
CA ALA A 77 2.02 4.63 9.17
C ALA A 77 0.67 4.82 9.93
N PRO A 78 0.60 4.84 11.27
CA PRO A 78 -0.65 5.10 11.99
C PRO A 78 -1.27 6.45 11.63
N SER A 79 -0.46 7.48 11.43
CA SER A 79 -0.92 8.81 10.98
C SER A 79 -1.60 8.76 9.61
N SER A 80 -1.00 8.02 8.68
CA SER A 80 -1.57 7.80 7.33
C SER A 80 -2.88 7.01 7.38
N LEU A 81 -2.97 6.00 8.25
CA LEU A 81 -4.21 5.23 8.45
C LEU A 81 -5.31 6.08 9.09
N TYR A 82 -4.96 6.92 10.08
CA TYR A 82 -5.90 7.81 10.74
C TYR A 82 -6.48 8.84 9.74
N LEU A 83 -5.63 9.44 8.92
CA LEU A 83 -6.07 10.33 7.84
C LEU A 83 -6.96 9.59 6.84
N ALA A 84 -6.53 8.42 6.35
CA ALA A 84 -7.31 7.63 5.41
C ALA A 84 -8.71 7.26 5.93
N CYS A 85 -8.84 6.95 7.23
CA CYS A 85 -10.14 6.69 7.86
C CYS A 85 -11.08 7.89 7.76
N LYS A 86 -10.56 9.12 7.81
CA LYS A 86 -11.35 10.34 7.64
C LYS A 86 -11.68 10.61 6.17
N LEU A 87 -10.72 10.43 5.27
CA LEU A 87 -10.91 10.66 3.83
C LEU A 87 -11.91 9.69 3.19
N GLU A 88 -11.99 8.45 3.68
CA GLU A 88 -12.88 7.39 3.16
C GLU A 88 -14.17 7.24 3.98
N GLU A 89 -14.46 8.20 4.87
CA GLU A 89 -15.64 8.18 5.78
C GLU A 89 -15.78 6.87 6.58
N ASN A 90 -14.64 6.24 6.89
CA ASN A 90 -14.55 4.98 7.62
C ASN A 90 -13.88 5.22 8.98
N PHE A 91 -14.48 6.12 9.76
CA PHE A 91 -13.89 6.68 10.98
C PHE A 91 -13.44 5.61 11.98
N CYS A 92 -12.30 5.88 12.60
CA CYS A 92 -11.73 5.06 13.67
C CYS A 92 -11.21 5.98 14.78
N SER A 93 -11.47 5.61 16.03
CA SER A 93 -10.94 6.36 17.18
C SER A 93 -9.42 6.28 17.20
N VAL A 94 -8.76 7.40 17.48
CA VAL A 94 -7.30 7.48 17.60
C VAL A 94 -6.76 6.47 18.62
N TYR A 95 -7.50 6.24 19.72
CA TYR A 95 -7.13 5.24 20.72
C TYR A 95 -7.02 3.84 20.13
N LYS A 96 -8.00 3.44 19.29
CA LYS A 96 -7.98 2.11 18.67
C LYS A 96 -6.79 1.96 17.72
N ILE A 97 -6.48 3.00 16.95
CA ILE A 97 -5.31 3.01 16.06
C ILE A 97 -4.03 2.88 16.87
N ILE A 98 -3.82 3.76 17.86
CA ILE A 98 -2.63 3.73 18.73
C ILE A 98 -2.48 2.35 19.38
N ASN A 99 -3.55 1.84 20.00
CA ASN A 99 -3.52 0.55 20.67
C ASN A 99 -3.18 -0.61 19.71
N THR A 100 -3.70 -0.59 18.48
CA THR A 100 -3.38 -1.61 17.47
C THR A 100 -1.93 -1.53 17.02
N PHE A 101 -1.39 -0.34 16.75
CA PHE A 101 0.01 -0.20 16.34
C PHE A 101 0.97 -0.52 17.49
N TYR A 102 0.65 -0.07 18.71
CA TYR A 102 1.38 -0.45 19.92
C TYR A 102 1.43 -1.98 20.10
N PHE A 103 0.28 -2.65 19.97
CA PHE A 103 0.21 -4.12 19.98
C PHE A 103 1.11 -4.74 18.89
N LEU A 104 1.07 -4.22 17.66
CA LEU A 104 1.89 -4.73 16.55
C LEU A 104 3.39 -4.57 16.82
N TYR A 105 3.82 -3.44 17.38
CA TYR A 105 5.23 -3.21 17.74
C TYR A 105 5.72 -4.16 18.84
N LYS A 106 4.97 -4.25 19.96
CA LYS A 106 5.32 -5.17 21.05
C LYS A 106 5.34 -6.62 20.59
N TYR A 107 4.41 -6.99 19.73
CA TYR A 107 4.37 -8.33 19.18
C TYR A 107 5.53 -8.63 18.22
N GLU A 108 5.99 -7.64 17.44
CA GLU A 108 7.19 -7.80 16.61
C GLU A 108 8.44 -8.02 17.46
N GLU A 109 8.61 -7.27 18.55
CA GLU A 109 9.71 -7.45 19.51
C GLU A 109 9.74 -8.88 20.07
N LEU A 110 8.56 -9.46 20.35
CA LEU A 110 8.40 -10.82 20.85
C LEU A 110 8.61 -11.91 19.77
N LYS A 111 8.18 -11.66 18.53
CA LYS A 111 8.32 -12.56 17.36
C LYS A 111 9.77 -12.93 17.04
N SER A 112 10.74 -12.15 17.51
CA SER A 112 12.16 -12.51 17.55
C SER A 112 12.42 -13.89 18.19
N LYS A 113 11.40 -14.52 18.83
CA LYS A 113 11.47 -15.79 19.55
C LYS A 113 10.57 -16.93 19.00
N HIS A 114 10.25 -16.95 17.70
CA HIS A 114 9.47 -18.01 16.99
C HIS A 114 7.96 -18.01 17.27
N TYR A 115 7.09 -17.65 16.31
CA TYR A 115 5.73 -18.21 16.09
C TYR A 115 5.07 -17.59 14.83
N TYR A 116 4.28 -18.37 14.09
CA TYR A 116 3.46 -17.94 12.95
C TYR A 116 2.32 -17.02 13.44
N PHE A 117 2.05 -15.91 12.73
CA PHE A 117 1.07 -14.90 13.13
C PHE A 117 -0.22 -15.03 12.31
N ASP A 118 -1.29 -15.51 12.94
CA ASP A 118 -2.63 -15.44 12.36
C ASP A 118 -3.34 -14.17 12.83
N VAL A 119 -3.36 -13.16 11.97
CA VAL A 119 -3.99 -11.85 12.22
C VAL A 119 -5.47 -11.97 12.57
N LYS A 120 -6.13 -13.05 12.13
CA LYS A 120 -7.59 -13.20 12.24
C LYS A 120 -8.08 -13.64 13.61
N ASN A 121 -7.20 -14.23 14.44
CA ASN A 121 -7.57 -14.87 15.70
C ASN A 121 -6.93 -14.22 16.95
N ILE A 122 -6.53 -12.94 16.84
CA ILE A 122 -5.82 -12.23 17.91
C ILE A 122 -6.74 -11.78 19.03
N LYS A 123 -6.37 -12.09 20.28
CA LYS A 123 -6.89 -11.42 21.48
C LYS A 123 -6.07 -10.16 21.74
N ILE A 124 -6.64 -9.00 21.42
CA ILE A 124 -6.02 -7.66 21.57
C ILE A 124 -5.75 -7.33 23.06
N ASP A 125 -6.36 -8.08 23.98
CA ASP A 125 -6.25 -7.86 25.42
C ASP A 125 -4.85 -8.08 26.01
N HIS A 126 -3.94 -8.74 25.29
CA HIS A 126 -2.59 -9.02 25.80
C HIS A 126 -1.61 -7.83 25.77
N PHE A 127 -1.83 -6.82 24.93
CA PHE A 127 -1.00 -5.60 24.91
C PHE A 127 -1.87 -4.37 24.72
N LYS A 128 -2.49 -3.92 25.82
CA LYS A 128 -3.22 -2.65 25.85
C LYS A 128 -2.28 -1.53 26.28
N ILE A 129 -2.30 -0.44 25.54
CA ILE A 129 -1.63 0.79 25.95
C ILE A 129 -2.46 1.47 27.04
N ASP A 130 -1.79 1.91 28.10
CA ASP A 130 -2.42 2.72 29.13
C ASP A 130 -2.65 4.15 28.61
N VAL A 131 -3.89 4.64 28.76
CA VAL A 131 -4.31 5.97 28.29
C VAL A 131 -3.66 7.08 29.10
N GLU A 132 -3.26 6.81 30.35
CA GLU A 132 -2.59 7.78 31.20
C GLU A 132 -1.08 7.85 30.95
N SER A 133 -0.52 6.83 30.29
CA SER A 133 0.90 6.76 29.97
C SER A 133 1.36 7.94 29.10
N GLN A 134 2.63 8.34 29.30
CA GLN A 134 3.24 9.39 28.49
C GLN A 134 3.38 8.95 27.03
N GLU A 135 3.71 7.67 26.80
CA GLU A 135 3.82 7.08 25.45
C GLU A 135 2.52 7.24 24.64
N TYR A 136 1.36 6.99 25.26
CA TYR A 136 0.06 7.20 24.59
C TYR A 136 -0.17 8.68 24.25
N LYS A 137 0.11 9.57 25.19
CA LYS A 137 -0.08 11.03 25.03
C LYS A 137 0.81 11.56 23.90
N ASP A 138 2.07 11.15 23.87
CA ASP A 138 3.04 11.54 22.85
C ASP A 138 2.61 11.02 21.48
N MET A 139 2.32 9.72 21.34
CA MET A 139 1.89 9.14 20.07
C MET A 139 0.60 9.79 19.55
N LYS A 140 -0.32 10.17 20.44
CA LYS A 140 -1.55 10.89 20.07
C LYS A 140 -1.25 12.27 19.50
N VAL A 141 -0.36 13.04 20.14
CA VAL A 141 0.06 14.37 19.67
C VAL A 141 0.79 14.25 18.32
N GLU A 142 1.69 13.28 18.20
CA GLU A 142 2.42 13.02 16.97
C GLU A 142 1.48 12.63 15.82
N ILE A 143 0.52 11.73 16.05
CA ILE A 143 -0.45 11.33 15.01
C ILE A 143 -1.21 12.54 14.48
N PHE A 144 -1.69 13.44 15.34
CA PHE A 144 -2.38 14.65 14.89
C PHE A 144 -1.46 15.61 14.14
N THR A 145 -0.22 15.74 14.59
CA THR A 145 0.78 16.60 13.95
C THR A 145 1.13 16.09 12.55
N TYR A 146 1.40 14.79 12.42
CA TYR A 146 1.77 14.18 11.16
C TYR A 146 0.58 13.99 10.23
N GLU A 147 -0.63 13.82 10.74
CA GLU A 147 -1.83 13.88 9.91
C GLU A 147 -1.91 15.22 9.15
N LEU A 148 -1.75 16.33 9.87
CA LEU A 148 -1.74 17.66 9.27
C LEU A 148 -0.59 17.83 8.27
N LEU A 149 0.60 17.31 8.61
CA LEU A 149 1.77 17.38 7.73
C LEU A 149 1.55 16.59 6.43
N ILE A 150 1.03 15.37 6.50
CA ILE A 150 0.71 14.54 5.33
C ILE A 150 -0.31 15.27 4.46
N LEU A 151 -1.36 15.85 5.06
CA LEU A 151 -2.41 16.57 4.34
C LEU A 151 -1.86 17.82 3.61
N LYS A 152 -0.96 18.56 4.26
CA LYS A 152 -0.24 19.68 3.66
C LYS A 152 0.67 19.23 2.50
N ASP A 153 1.42 18.14 2.70
CA ASP A 153 2.34 17.63 1.69
C ASP A 153 1.62 17.09 0.44
N ILE A 154 0.42 16.52 0.57
CA ILE A 154 -0.38 16.13 -0.60
C ILE A 154 -1.09 17.32 -1.28
N GLY A 155 -1.00 18.52 -0.70
CA GLY A 155 -1.61 19.73 -1.23
C GLY A 155 -3.14 19.71 -1.21
N PHE A 156 -3.74 18.96 -0.28
CA PHE A 156 -5.21 18.80 -0.17
C PHE A 156 -5.91 18.24 -1.43
N LEU A 157 -5.15 17.63 -2.36
CA LEU A 157 -5.68 17.05 -3.60
C LEU A 157 -6.26 15.64 -3.38
N ILE A 158 -7.18 15.53 -2.41
CA ILE A 158 -7.77 14.26 -1.95
C ILE A 158 -8.47 13.51 -3.09
N HIS A 159 -9.23 14.23 -3.93
CA HIS A 159 -9.96 13.65 -5.06
C HIS A 159 -9.05 12.92 -6.07
N LYS A 160 -7.79 13.34 -6.20
CA LYS A 160 -6.80 12.70 -7.08
C LYS A 160 -6.12 11.49 -6.44
N ILE A 161 -6.31 11.27 -5.14
CA ILE A 161 -5.67 10.17 -4.38
C ILE A 161 -6.66 9.02 -4.18
N ASN A 162 -7.96 9.30 -4.10
CA ASN A 162 -9.01 8.31 -3.85
C ASN A 162 -9.32 7.38 -5.05
N GLN A 163 -8.49 7.41 -6.11
CA GLN A 163 -8.64 6.49 -7.24
C GLN A 163 -7.70 5.30 -7.08
N HIS A 164 -8.27 4.17 -6.66
CA HIS A 164 -7.51 2.94 -6.44
C HIS A 164 -7.61 1.99 -7.64
N PRO A 165 -6.55 1.21 -7.93
CA PRO A 165 -6.56 0.23 -9.01
C PRO A 165 -7.72 -0.78 -8.88
N HIS A 166 -8.13 -1.10 -7.63
CA HIS A 166 -9.20 -2.04 -7.33
C HIS A 166 -10.52 -1.72 -8.03
N SER A 167 -10.83 -0.43 -8.22
CA SER A 167 -12.08 0.02 -8.86
C SER A 167 -12.18 -0.38 -10.34
N PHE A 168 -11.05 -0.59 -11.00
CA PHE A 168 -10.97 -0.94 -12.43
C PHE A 168 -10.98 -2.45 -12.68
N LEU A 169 -10.72 -3.26 -11.64
CA LEU A 169 -10.47 -4.69 -11.81
C LEU A 169 -11.66 -5.43 -12.45
N LEU A 170 -12.84 -5.36 -11.82
CA LEU A 170 -14.01 -6.12 -12.29
C LEU A 170 -14.53 -5.63 -13.66
N PRO A 171 -14.64 -4.30 -13.92
CA PRO A 171 -15.01 -3.83 -15.25
C PRO A 171 -14.05 -4.29 -16.36
N TYR A 172 -12.74 -4.32 -16.09
CA TYR A 172 -11.75 -4.73 -17.08
C TYR A 172 -11.78 -6.23 -17.33
N ILE A 173 -11.92 -7.04 -16.28
CA ILE A 173 -12.12 -8.49 -16.41
C ILE A 173 -13.38 -8.79 -17.21
N HIS A 174 -14.49 -8.11 -16.90
CA HIS A 174 -15.74 -8.26 -17.64
C HIS A 174 -15.55 -7.94 -19.14
N SER A 175 -14.88 -6.83 -19.45
CA SER A 175 -14.62 -6.39 -20.81
C SER A 175 -13.75 -7.37 -21.61
N LEU A 176 -12.75 -7.98 -20.96
CA LEU A 176 -11.83 -8.93 -21.61
C LEU A 176 -12.38 -10.34 -21.75
N PHE A 177 -13.10 -10.83 -20.74
CA PHE A 177 -13.37 -12.27 -20.61
C PHE A 177 -14.86 -12.63 -20.67
N ASN A 178 -15.78 -11.73 -20.28
CA ASN A 178 -17.20 -12.06 -20.29
C ASN A 178 -17.89 -11.76 -21.63
N ASN A 179 -17.42 -10.77 -22.38
CA ASN A 179 -18.00 -10.44 -23.69
C ASN A 179 -17.78 -11.51 -24.77
N LEU A 180 -16.92 -12.50 -24.51
CA LEU A 180 -16.56 -13.52 -25.50
C LEU A 180 -17.38 -14.81 -25.39
N ASN A 181 -18.25 -14.98 -24.36
CA ASN A 181 -18.97 -16.24 -24.07
C ASN A 181 -18.09 -17.51 -24.06
N GLN A 182 -16.76 -17.35 -23.98
CA GLN A 182 -15.76 -18.42 -24.09
C GLN A 182 -15.25 -18.91 -22.74
N PHE A 183 -15.47 -18.14 -21.67
CA PHE A 183 -14.92 -18.43 -20.34
C PHE A 183 -16.03 -18.79 -19.36
N ASP A 184 -15.83 -19.90 -18.65
CA ASP A 184 -16.71 -20.32 -17.56
C ASP A 184 -16.73 -19.29 -16.43
N ASN A 185 -17.90 -19.11 -15.82
CA ASN A 185 -18.10 -18.19 -14.69
C ASN A 185 -17.15 -18.48 -13.51
N GLU A 186 -16.76 -19.74 -13.29
CA GLU A 186 -15.79 -20.11 -12.25
C GLU A 186 -14.36 -19.65 -12.56
N MET A 187 -13.93 -19.79 -13.82
CA MET A 187 -12.62 -19.34 -14.27
C MET A 187 -12.48 -17.82 -14.13
N THR A 188 -13.52 -17.07 -14.50
CA THR A 188 -13.55 -15.60 -14.32
C THR A 188 -13.48 -15.21 -12.84
N LYS A 189 -14.19 -15.91 -11.94
CA LYS A 189 -14.10 -15.67 -10.49
C LYS A 189 -12.69 -15.95 -9.96
N LYS A 190 -12.07 -17.05 -10.38
CA LYS A 190 -10.70 -17.42 -9.99
C LYS A 190 -9.68 -16.40 -10.49
N LEU A 191 -9.81 -15.96 -11.74
CA LEU A 191 -8.99 -14.91 -12.33
C LEU A 191 -9.12 -13.61 -11.52
N ALA A 192 -10.33 -13.19 -11.18
CA ALA A 192 -10.58 -11.99 -10.38
C ALA A 192 -9.92 -12.09 -9.00
N GLN A 193 -10.03 -13.23 -8.33
CA GLN A 193 -9.42 -13.44 -7.02
C GLN A 193 -7.89 -13.39 -7.07
N ILE A 194 -7.26 -14.04 -8.06
CA ILE A 194 -5.80 -14.00 -8.23
C ILE A 194 -5.34 -12.58 -8.60
N SER A 195 -6.06 -11.91 -9.49
CA SER A 195 -5.75 -10.53 -9.89
C SER A 195 -5.84 -9.57 -8.70
N TRP A 196 -6.84 -9.72 -7.85
CA TRP A 196 -6.96 -8.95 -6.61
C TRP A 196 -5.77 -9.16 -5.67
N GLY A 197 -5.25 -10.38 -5.59
CA GLY A 197 -4.02 -10.69 -4.86
C GLY A 197 -2.81 -9.90 -5.37
N PHE A 198 -2.51 -9.99 -6.67
CA PHE A 198 -1.42 -9.23 -7.28
C PHE A 198 -1.58 -7.72 -7.15
N LEU A 199 -2.82 -7.24 -7.19
CA LEU A 199 -3.15 -5.83 -7.04
C LEU A 199 -2.86 -5.36 -5.61
N ASN A 200 -3.22 -6.12 -4.58
CA ASN A 200 -2.83 -5.82 -3.20
C ASN A 200 -1.30 -5.81 -3.02
N ASP A 201 -0.60 -6.76 -3.64
CA ASP A 201 0.87 -6.80 -3.60
C ASP A 201 1.50 -5.57 -4.27
N SER A 202 0.88 -5.05 -5.33
CA SER A 202 1.34 -3.81 -5.98
C SER A 202 1.28 -2.59 -5.05
N MET A 203 0.30 -2.54 -4.14
CA MET A 203 0.13 -1.44 -3.17
C MET A 203 1.19 -1.44 -2.06
N ARG A 204 1.96 -2.54 -1.91
CA ARG A 204 3.13 -2.61 -1.03
C ARG A 204 4.38 -1.97 -1.65
N THR A 205 4.29 -1.54 -2.90
CA THR A 205 5.37 -0.93 -3.67
C THR A 205 5.02 0.51 -4.04
N THR A 206 6.01 1.25 -4.55
CA THR A 206 5.85 2.63 -5.01
C THR A 206 5.04 2.79 -6.30
N LEU A 207 4.56 1.70 -6.90
CA LEU A 207 3.81 1.71 -8.16
C LEU A 207 2.60 2.66 -8.14
N CYS A 208 1.89 2.75 -7.01
CA CYS A 208 0.76 3.66 -6.83
C CYS A 208 1.10 5.16 -6.97
N CYS A 209 2.38 5.51 -6.93
CA CYS A 209 2.88 6.87 -7.16
C CYS A 209 3.46 7.07 -8.56
N GLU A 210 3.83 5.99 -9.25
CA GLU A 210 4.58 6.00 -10.52
C GLU A 210 3.69 5.73 -11.75
N TYR A 211 2.57 5.01 -11.57
CA TYR A 211 1.68 4.59 -12.65
C TYR A 211 0.22 4.93 -12.33
N GLN A 212 -0.56 5.19 -13.38
CA GLN A 212 -2.01 5.37 -13.22
C GLN A 212 -2.66 4.08 -12.69
N PRO A 213 -3.75 4.18 -11.90
CA PRO A 213 -4.43 3.01 -11.35
C PRO A 213 -4.88 2.01 -12.41
N ARG A 214 -5.29 2.50 -13.58
CA ARG A 214 -5.68 1.68 -14.74
C ARG A 214 -4.54 0.75 -15.17
N CYS A 215 -3.32 1.27 -15.28
CA CYS A 215 -2.14 0.49 -15.67
C CYS A 215 -1.84 -0.62 -14.66
N ILE A 216 -1.95 -0.32 -13.36
CA ILE A 216 -1.72 -1.29 -12.29
C ILE A 216 -2.77 -2.40 -12.33
N ALA A 217 -4.04 -2.06 -12.50
CA ALA A 217 -5.12 -3.03 -12.61
C ALA A 217 -4.93 -3.98 -13.81
N VAL A 218 -4.62 -3.43 -14.99
CA VAL A 218 -4.33 -4.20 -16.20
C VAL A 218 -3.14 -5.14 -16.00
N ALA A 219 -2.06 -4.67 -15.37
CA ALA A 219 -0.89 -5.50 -15.09
C ALA A 219 -1.21 -6.63 -14.09
N SER A 220 -2.03 -6.38 -13.07
CA SER A 220 -2.47 -7.43 -12.15
C SER A 220 -3.33 -8.50 -12.85
N ILE A 221 -4.22 -8.10 -13.77
CA ILE A 221 -4.99 -9.03 -14.61
C ILE A 221 -4.06 -9.83 -15.52
N PHE A 222 -3.08 -9.19 -16.15
CA PHE A 222 -2.10 -9.86 -16.99
C PHE A 222 -1.30 -10.93 -16.24
N LEU A 223 -0.81 -10.62 -15.02
CA LEU A 223 -0.14 -11.60 -14.17
C LEU A 223 -1.05 -12.78 -13.79
N ALA A 224 -2.33 -12.51 -13.48
CA ALA A 224 -3.29 -13.55 -13.14
C ALA A 224 -3.62 -14.44 -14.33
N ALA A 225 -3.82 -13.85 -15.50
CA ALA A 225 -4.05 -14.58 -16.76
C ALA A 225 -2.84 -15.47 -17.08
N TYR A 226 -1.62 -14.93 -16.97
CA TYR A 226 -0.39 -15.71 -17.14
C TYR A 226 -0.32 -16.90 -16.17
N LYS A 227 -0.64 -16.68 -14.89
CA LYS A 227 -0.66 -17.74 -13.87
C LYS A 227 -1.72 -18.83 -14.14
N LEU A 228 -2.81 -18.47 -14.82
CA LEU A 228 -3.88 -19.40 -15.21
C LEU A 228 -3.68 -19.98 -16.63
N ASN A 229 -2.53 -19.75 -17.27
CA ASN A 229 -2.24 -20.15 -18.64
C ASN A 229 -3.24 -19.62 -19.68
N ILE A 230 -3.81 -18.44 -19.43
CA ILE A 230 -4.71 -17.75 -20.37
C ILE A 230 -3.85 -16.86 -21.29
N PRO A 231 -3.84 -17.08 -22.61
CA PRO A 231 -2.95 -16.36 -23.52
C PRO A 231 -3.47 -14.95 -23.80
N LEU A 232 -2.79 -13.94 -23.26
CA LEU A 232 -2.97 -12.52 -23.61
C LEU A 232 -1.83 -12.08 -24.53
N ILE A 233 -1.97 -12.41 -25.82
CA ILE A 233 -0.98 -12.22 -26.88
C ILE A 233 -0.77 -10.71 -27.14
N LYS A 234 0.48 -10.25 -27.27
CA LYS A 234 0.78 -8.81 -27.43
C LYS A 234 0.24 -8.26 -28.76
N GLU A 235 0.33 -9.06 -29.80
CA GLU A 235 0.00 -8.73 -31.19
C GLU A 235 -1.48 -8.36 -31.37
N THR A 236 -2.36 -8.86 -30.48
CA THR A 236 -3.78 -8.50 -30.49
C THR A 236 -4.05 -7.10 -29.95
N ASN A 237 -3.04 -6.42 -29.38
CA ASN A 237 -3.15 -5.06 -28.83
C ASN A 237 -4.28 -4.88 -27.80
N TRP A 238 -4.69 -5.94 -27.11
CA TRP A 238 -5.79 -5.94 -26.14
C TRP A 238 -5.67 -4.85 -25.06
N PHE A 239 -4.44 -4.48 -24.69
CA PHE A 239 -4.15 -3.45 -23.69
C PHE A 239 -4.53 -2.04 -24.13
N LYS A 240 -4.62 -1.78 -25.45
CA LYS A 240 -5.01 -0.47 -25.98
C LYS A 240 -6.47 -0.13 -25.66
N LEU A 241 -7.33 -1.14 -25.43
CA LEU A 241 -8.71 -0.95 -24.97
C LEU A 241 -8.79 -0.15 -23.65
N PHE A 242 -7.72 -0.21 -22.85
CA PHE A 242 -7.65 0.42 -21.53
C PHE A 242 -6.78 1.67 -21.50
N ASP A 243 -6.30 2.15 -22.66
CA ASP A 243 -5.33 3.25 -22.79
C ASP A 243 -4.04 3.01 -21.98
N VAL A 244 -3.53 1.77 -22.01
CA VAL A 244 -2.31 1.36 -21.29
C VAL A 244 -1.23 0.89 -22.25
N ASP A 245 0.02 1.30 -22.05
CA ASP A 245 1.16 0.80 -22.81
C ASP A 245 1.67 -0.56 -22.32
N TYR A 246 2.03 -1.44 -23.26
CA TYR A 246 2.52 -2.77 -22.95
C TYR A 246 3.86 -2.77 -22.17
N ASP A 247 4.72 -1.78 -22.41
CA ASP A 247 5.98 -1.64 -21.68
C ASP A 247 5.75 -1.24 -20.22
N ASP A 248 4.72 -0.43 -19.96
CA ASP A 248 4.31 -0.10 -18.60
C ASP A 248 3.76 -1.35 -17.88
N ILE A 249 2.94 -2.16 -18.56
CA ILE A 249 2.46 -3.45 -18.02
C ILE A 249 3.65 -4.32 -17.58
N LYS A 250 4.65 -4.49 -18.46
CA LYS A 250 5.85 -5.28 -18.16
C LYS A 250 6.61 -4.75 -16.94
N LYS A 251 6.86 -3.44 -16.87
CA LYS A 251 7.58 -2.82 -15.75
C LYS A 251 6.84 -3.02 -14.42
N ILE A 252 5.52 -2.83 -14.42
CA ILE A 252 4.65 -3.06 -13.25
C ILE A 252 4.73 -4.53 -12.81
N CYS A 253 4.58 -5.47 -13.76
CA CYS A 253 4.65 -6.90 -13.48
C CYS A 253 5.97 -7.30 -12.83
N ILE A 254 7.09 -6.83 -13.38
CA ILE A 254 8.43 -7.09 -12.81
C ILE A 254 8.53 -6.56 -11.38
N ARG A 255 8.01 -5.36 -11.11
CA ARG A 255 8.07 -4.75 -9.78
C ARG A 255 7.23 -5.52 -8.75
N ILE A 256 6.04 -6.00 -9.14
CA ILE A 256 5.21 -6.88 -8.30
C ILE A 256 5.97 -8.20 -8.05
N LEU A 257 6.53 -8.82 -9.08
CA LEU A 257 7.24 -10.09 -8.95
C LEU A 257 8.53 -9.99 -8.11
N GLN A 258 9.20 -8.84 -8.14
CA GLN A 258 10.36 -8.55 -7.27
C GLN A 258 10.00 -8.60 -5.79
N LEU A 259 8.76 -8.28 -5.41
CA LEU A 259 8.29 -8.36 -4.03
C LEU A 259 8.42 -9.78 -3.47
N TYR A 260 8.12 -10.82 -4.26
CA TYR A 260 8.24 -12.21 -3.80
C TYR A 260 9.70 -12.67 -3.60
N LYS A 261 10.68 -11.95 -4.15
CA LYS A 261 12.11 -12.18 -3.86
C LYS A 261 12.55 -11.52 -2.56
N ILE A 262 11.83 -10.48 -2.13
CA ILE A 262 12.07 -9.77 -0.89
C ILE A 262 11.29 -10.51 0.20
N GLY A 263 12.00 -11.21 1.08
CA GLY A 263 11.39 -11.92 2.21
C GLY A 263 10.68 -10.97 3.19
N ARG A 264 10.32 -11.49 4.36
CA ARG A 264 9.71 -10.67 5.41
C ARG A 264 10.63 -9.50 5.76
N CYS A 265 10.11 -8.28 5.67
CA CYS A 265 10.84 -7.08 6.04
C CYS A 265 10.65 -6.80 7.53
N HIS A 266 11.71 -6.32 8.16
CA HIS A 266 11.74 -5.92 9.56
C HIS A 266 12.04 -4.43 9.65
N TYR A 267 11.71 -3.82 10.77
CA TYR A 267 12.09 -2.44 11.04
C TYR A 267 13.62 -2.27 11.03
N ILE A 268 14.09 -1.21 10.35
CA ILE A 268 15.49 -0.81 10.29
C ILE A 268 15.56 0.62 10.81
N ASN A 269 16.29 0.84 11.91
CA ASN A 269 16.45 2.19 12.43
C ASN A 269 17.49 2.95 11.57
N ILE A 270 17.00 3.92 10.80
CA ILE A 270 17.81 4.83 9.98
C ILE A 270 17.57 6.30 10.35
N LEU A 271 16.97 6.56 11.52
CA LEU A 271 16.71 7.91 11.98
C LEU A 271 18.03 8.62 12.23
N ALA A 272 18.10 9.88 11.77
CA ALA A 272 19.23 10.72 12.11
C ALA A 272 19.24 10.91 13.63
N LYS A 273 20.33 10.53 14.29
CA LYS A 273 20.54 10.90 15.70
C LYS A 273 20.58 12.43 15.74
N GLU A 274 19.74 13.03 16.57
CA GLU A 274 19.87 14.45 16.90
C GLU A 274 21.32 14.68 17.36
N LYS A 275 22.01 15.61 16.69
CA LYS A 275 23.35 16.05 17.07
C LYS A 275 23.24 17.09 18.15
#